data_AF-A0A950RNM7-F1
#
_entry.id   AF-A0A950RNM7-F1
#
_cell.length_a   1.000
_cell.length_b   1.000
_cell.length_c   1.000
_cell.angle_alpha   90.00
_cell.angle_beta   90.00
_cell.angle_gamma   90.00
#
_symmetry.space_group_name_H-M   'P 1'
#
loop_
_entity.id
_entity.type
_entity.pdbx_description
1 polymer ?
#
loop_
_entity_poly.entity_id
_entity_poly.type
_entity_poly.pdbx_seq_one_letter_code
_entity_poly.pdbx_strand_id
1 'polypeptide(L)'
;MNRTLTTAEPGTAVALRPALPSARAALGPPVLVALGFAPLVLLQARSLWDRPQLQAFPLAVAGGVVLAWLAARSLGPLTPGSRGLALAGAGLSGAVLVAAGLTAWPWLGTVAAMAALLAAAFGLGSWRLVRAVLPAWAFVALAVLPPNRAEQWLVTWLQTVVTDGARPILQALRLVHVTEGNVVRVPGRALFVEEACSGVRSLLVVLGGTLFFVLRGNHAPVRGALLLLAAVFWVVVGNIARVVAVVVLLTHWGIEVSGGVRHEVLGLVVLAGVLGLTASSGRLLRALPDWHWWSVLLWLMDLLPIPFTLDLPDLPEPVAAVEDPRLAALPALGATWLGSWPVAAVFGLLGLAQVFWLWPVLGQAATPDQVVARLGALDEETLPARLGTATRSAFTNEDRETDSDFGNHSKVWRYQVPGGTAVVSVDYPFHGWHELTHCYQSIGWTVRERAVLRGKAGVFVAASLRKPDGRPATLLFGLDGQDGEALEVQPSGGLLAYLHNRLARFDAPASEVRRRLARSYRGYQVQVLLDMGAPLSPEGLDRAARLFDDVRTRVRARAKLGPAGPEEGS
;
A
#
# COMPACT_ATOMS: atom_id res chain seq x y z
N MET A 1 10.87 94.64 27.64
CA MET A 1 9.91 94.56 26.51
C MET A 1 10.25 93.34 25.67
N ASN A 2 9.19 92.62 25.28
CA ASN A 2 9.09 91.50 24.33
C ASN A 2 9.64 90.11 24.69
N ARG A 3 8.68 89.32 25.23
CA ARG A 3 8.50 87.88 25.04
C ARG A 3 8.59 87.48 23.56
N THR A 4 9.21 86.35 23.31
CA THR A 4 8.73 85.38 22.31
C THR A 4 8.94 83.96 22.85
N LEU A 5 7.85 83.19 22.76
CA LEU A 5 7.65 81.83 23.23
C LEU A 5 8.18 80.80 22.23
N THR A 6 8.52 79.61 22.77
CA THR A 6 8.42 78.27 22.15
C THR A 6 9.28 77.99 20.91
N THR A 7 10.11 76.96 20.93
CA THR A 7 9.64 75.60 20.61
C THR A 7 10.54 74.54 21.23
N ALA A 8 9.89 73.53 21.82
CA ALA A 8 10.51 72.33 22.37
C ALA A 8 11.11 71.46 21.25
N GLU A 9 12.27 70.87 21.51
CA GLU A 9 12.87 69.87 20.63
C GLU A 9 11.94 68.66 20.46
N PRO A 10 11.77 68.13 19.24
CA PRO A 10 11.00 66.93 19.00
C PRO A 10 11.74 65.72 19.59
N GLY A 11 11.04 65.01 20.46
CA GLY A 11 11.52 63.80 21.12
C GLY A 11 12.09 62.79 20.14
N THR A 12 13.18 62.17 20.58
CA THR A 12 13.70 60.90 20.07
C THR A 12 12.56 59.91 19.92
N ALA A 13 12.10 59.73 18.68
CA ALA A 13 11.20 58.65 18.32
C ALA A 13 11.93 57.34 18.63
N VAL A 14 11.62 56.76 19.78
CA VAL A 14 11.90 55.35 20.06
C VAL A 14 11.22 54.59 18.94
N ALA A 15 12.00 54.16 17.96
CA ALA A 15 11.53 53.26 16.91
C ALA A 15 11.01 52.02 17.62
N LEU A 16 9.68 51.93 17.76
CA LEU A 16 8.96 50.75 18.20
C LEU A 16 9.48 49.61 17.31
N ARG A 17 10.33 48.75 17.88
CA ARG A 17 10.68 47.48 17.23
C ARG A 17 9.34 46.84 16.87
N PRO A 18 9.07 46.51 15.60
CA PRO A 18 7.82 45.85 15.26
C PRO A 18 7.71 44.61 16.16
N ALA A 19 6.63 44.53 16.92
CA ALA A 19 6.39 43.42 17.82
C ALA A 19 6.52 42.14 16.98
N LEU A 20 7.57 41.35 17.24
CA LEU A 20 7.77 40.09 16.55
C LEU A 20 6.46 39.30 16.70
N PRO A 21 5.82 38.87 15.59
CA PRO A 21 4.59 38.11 15.70
C PRO A 21 4.85 36.95 16.64
N SER A 22 3.96 36.75 17.63
CA SER A 22 4.06 35.62 18.54
C SER A 22 4.28 34.34 17.72
N ALA A 23 5.15 33.44 18.17
CA ALA A 23 5.48 32.22 17.41
C ALA A 23 4.22 31.44 16.94
N ARG A 24 3.10 31.58 17.68
CA ARG A 24 1.77 31.06 17.33
C ARG A 24 1.16 31.72 16.07
N ALA A 25 1.27 33.03 15.92
CA ALA A 25 0.78 33.76 14.74
C ALA A 25 1.60 33.45 13.47
N ALA A 26 2.90 33.16 13.63
CA ALA A 26 3.78 32.79 12.52
C ALA A 26 3.55 31.35 12.00
N LEU A 27 3.07 30.44 12.85
CA LEU A 27 2.82 29.03 12.50
C LEU A 27 1.40 28.75 11.99
N GLY A 28 0.46 29.70 12.14
CA GLY A 28 -0.93 29.53 11.71
C GLY A 28 -1.09 29.18 10.22
N PRO A 29 -0.52 29.96 9.29
CA PRO A 29 -0.69 29.70 7.86
C PRO A 29 -0.13 28.34 7.38
N PRO A 30 1.08 27.90 7.76
CA PRO A 30 1.57 26.55 7.42
C PRO A 30 0.69 25.42 7.97
N VAL A 31 0.16 25.57 9.19
CA VAL A 31 -0.75 24.58 9.80
C VAL A 31 -2.03 24.46 8.98
N LEU A 32 -2.60 25.60 8.56
CA LEU A 32 -3.83 25.59 7.76
C LEU A 32 -3.61 24.99 6.36
N VAL A 33 -2.44 25.22 5.76
CA VAL A 33 -2.04 24.53 4.52
C VAL A 33 -1.98 23.02 4.74
N ALA A 34 -1.33 22.55 5.81
CA ALA A 34 -1.24 21.13 6.13
C ALA A 34 -2.62 20.49 6.38
N LEU A 35 -3.51 21.19 7.07
CA LEU A 35 -4.89 20.76 7.30
C LEU A 35 -5.69 20.61 6.00
N GLY A 36 -5.36 21.39 4.96
CA GLY A 36 -5.95 21.23 3.62
C GLY A 36 -5.71 19.84 3.00
N PHE A 37 -4.57 19.21 3.29
CA PHE A 37 -4.23 17.86 2.79
C PHE A 37 -4.72 16.74 3.71
N ALA A 38 -5.06 17.06 4.97
CA ALA A 38 -5.32 16.07 6.01
C ALA A 38 -6.39 15.03 5.64
N PRO A 39 -7.56 15.37 5.04
CA PRO A 39 -8.59 14.37 4.77
C PRO A 39 -8.11 13.21 3.89
N LEU A 40 -7.42 13.51 2.78
CA LEU A 40 -6.94 12.49 1.85
C LEU A 40 -5.68 11.77 2.36
N VAL A 41 -4.77 12.49 3.04
CA VAL A 41 -3.58 11.87 3.64
C VAL A 41 -3.97 10.91 4.76
N LEU A 42 -4.96 11.25 5.58
CA LEU A 42 -5.47 10.36 6.63
C LEU A 42 -6.20 9.14 6.05
N LEU A 43 -6.99 9.32 4.99
CA LEU A 43 -7.58 8.18 4.26
C LEU A 43 -6.52 7.26 3.65
N GLN A 44 -5.44 7.83 3.11
CA GLN A 44 -4.32 7.03 2.61
C GLN A 44 -3.62 6.30 3.75
N ALA A 45 -3.33 6.98 4.87
CA ALA A 45 -2.70 6.39 6.03
C ALA A 45 -3.54 5.23 6.60
N ARG A 46 -4.87 5.39 6.66
CA ARG A 46 -5.79 4.31 7.03
C ARG A 46 -5.71 3.14 6.04
N SER A 47 -5.71 3.42 4.75
CA SER A 47 -5.59 2.39 3.70
C SER A 47 -4.26 1.62 3.79
N LEU A 48 -3.16 2.28 4.15
CA LEU A 48 -1.87 1.64 4.38
C LEU A 48 -1.86 0.82 5.68
N TRP A 49 -2.52 1.30 6.73
CA TRP A 49 -2.62 0.61 8.01
C TRP A 49 -3.43 -0.69 7.92
N ASP A 50 -4.48 -0.69 7.10
CA ASP A 50 -5.34 -1.85 6.87
C ASP A 50 -4.64 -2.94 6.03
N ARG A 51 -3.43 -2.67 5.50
CA ARG A 51 -2.60 -3.64 4.76
C ARG A 51 -1.40 -4.07 5.62
N PRO A 52 -1.41 -5.27 6.22
CA PRO A 52 -0.39 -5.71 7.18
C PRO A 52 1.06 -5.54 6.73
N GLN A 53 1.34 -5.81 5.45
CA GLN A 53 2.68 -5.66 4.87
C GLN A 53 3.13 -4.20 4.73
N LEU A 54 2.21 -3.23 4.65
CA LEU A 54 2.51 -1.79 4.56
C LEU A 54 2.40 -1.05 5.90
N GLN A 55 2.01 -1.72 7.00
CA GLN A 55 1.86 -1.10 8.33
C GLN A 55 3.13 -0.42 8.86
N ALA A 56 4.30 -0.77 8.32
CA ALA A 56 5.57 -0.13 8.68
C ALA A 56 5.75 1.30 8.08
N PHE A 57 4.80 1.81 7.28
CA PHE A 57 4.90 3.14 6.67
C PHE A 57 5.19 4.31 7.65
N PRO A 58 4.73 4.34 8.93
CA PRO A 58 5.06 5.42 9.84
C PRO A 58 6.55 5.50 10.12
N LEU A 59 7.25 4.34 10.15
CA LEU A 59 8.70 4.29 10.30
C LEU A 59 9.40 4.88 9.07
N ALA A 60 8.87 4.65 7.87
CA ALA A 60 9.38 5.27 6.64
C ALA A 60 9.18 6.79 6.65
N VAL A 61 8.01 7.27 7.10
CA VAL A 61 7.78 8.72 7.26
C VAL A 61 8.72 9.32 8.30
N ALA A 62 8.88 8.68 9.46
CA ALA A 62 9.81 9.13 10.50
C ALA A 62 11.27 9.14 10.01
N GLY A 63 11.70 8.09 9.31
CA GLY A 63 13.03 8.02 8.68
C GLY A 63 13.24 9.14 7.65
N GLY A 64 12.23 9.42 6.82
CA GLY A 64 12.24 10.55 5.89
C GLY A 64 12.40 11.90 6.59
N VAL A 65 11.65 12.13 7.67
CA VAL A 65 11.79 13.35 8.48
C VAL A 65 13.20 13.48 9.06
N VAL A 66 13.78 12.40 9.59
CA VAL A 66 15.15 12.39 10.11
C VAL A 66 16.16 12.69 9.00
N LEU A 67 16.04 12.06 7.82
CA LEU A 67 16.93 12.31 6.68
C LEU A 67 16.84 13.78 6.22
N ALA A 68 15.63 14.31 6.09
CA ALA A 68 15.39 15.70 5.70
C ALA A 68 15.97 16.68 6.73
N TRP A 69 15.78 16.41 8.02
CA TRP A 69 16.30 17.23 9.10
C TRP A 69 17.84 17.25 9.13
N LEU A 70 18.47 16.08 9.02
CA LEU A 70 19.93 15.97 8.98
C LEU A 70 20.52 16.69 7.74
N ALA A 71 19.91 16.50 6.57
CA ALA A 71 20.35 17.14 5.34
C ALA A 71 20.14 18.67 5.37
N ALA A 72 19.04 19.14 5.94
CA ALA A 72 18.79 20.58 6.09
C ALA A 72 19.80 21.23 7.05
N ARG A 73 20.18 20.56 8.14
CA ARG A 73 21.16 21.09 9.11
C ARG A 73 22.56 21.26 8.52
N SER A 74 22.92 20.49 7.49
CA SER A 74 24.22 20.62 6.81
C SER A 74 24.34 21.79 5.83
N LEU A 75 23.25 22.50 5.52
CA LEU A 75 23.21 23.47 4.41
C LEU A 75 23.64 24.91 4.74
N GLY A 76 23.99 25.22 5.99
CA GLY A 76 24.27 26.59 6.44
C GLY A 76 23.04 27.52 6.32
N PRO A 77 23.23 28.85 6.27
CA PRO A 77 22.13 29.80 6.11
C PRO A 77 21.33 29.57 4.82
N LEU A 78 20.01 29.48 4.93
CA LEU A 78 19.12 29.20 3.80
C LEU A 78 18.67 30.50 3.13
N THR A 79 18.67 30.52 1.80
CA THR A 79 18.12 31.61 0.99
C THR A 79 16.76 31.20 0.40
N PRO A 80 15.70 31.99 0.62
CA PRO A 80 14.40 31.72 0.01
C PRO A 80 14.49 31.61 -1.51
N GLY A 81 13.74 30.66 -2.09
CA GLY A 81 13.53 30.59 -3.53
C GLY A 81 12.62 31.72 -4.04
N SER A 82 12.48 31.83 -5.36
CA SER A 82 11.59 32.84 -5.95
C SER A 82 10.13 32.59 -5.53
N ARG A 83 9.49 33.62 -4.95
CA ARG A 83 8.13 33.52 -4.43
C ARG A 83 7.12 33.12 -5.50
N GLY A 84 7.27 33.61 -6.73
CA GLY A 84 6.41 33.27 -7.86
C GLY A 84 6.46 31.79 -8.23
N LEU A 85 7.66 31.20 -8.33
CA LEU A 85 7.80 29.78 -8.65
C LEU A 85 7.33 28.89 -7.50
N ALA A 86 7.57 29.30 -6.25
CA ALA A 86 7.07 28.59 -5.08
C ALA A 86 5.52 28.61 -5.01
N LEU A 87 4.90 29.75 -5.33
CA LEU A 87 3.44 29.87 -5.45
C LEU A 87 2.89 29.06 -6.62
N ALA A 88 3.55 29.04 -7.77
CA ALA A 88 3.16 28.20 -8.90
C ALA A 88 3.20 26.71 -8.54
N GLY A 89 4.24 26.27 -7.84
CA GLY A 89 4.35 24.91 -7.31
C GLY A 89 3.26 24.58 -6.28
N ALA A 90 2.97 25.50 -5.36
CA ALA A 90 1.87 25.35 -4.40
C ALA A 90 0.50 25.33 -5.10
N GLY A 91 0.29 26.17 -6.12
CA GLY A 91 -0.92 26.20 -6.93
C GLY A 91 -1.14 24.91 -7.72
N LEU A 92 -0.07 24.36 -8.32
CA LEU A 92 -0.13 23.05 -8.98
C LEU A 92 -0.49 21.94 -7.99
N SER A 93 0.14 21.93 -6.81
CA SER A 93 -0.22 20.98 -5.74
C SER A 93 -1.70 21.13 -5.32
N GLY A 94 -2.20 22.35 -5.18
CA GLY A 94 -3.61 22.62 -4.92
C GLY A 94 -4.55 22.11 -6.02
N ALA A 95 -4.17 22.27 -7.29
CA ALA A 95 -4.94 21.73 -8.42
C ALA A 95 -4.99 20.19 -8.41
N VAL A 96 -3.86 19.53 -8.13
CA VAL A 96 -3.80 18.07 -7.97
C VAL A 96 -4.63 17.62 -6.76
N LEU A 97 -4.61 18.37 -5.66
CA LEU A 97 -5.42 18.10 -4.47
C LEU A 97 -6.92 18.20 -4.79
N VAL A 98 -7.36 19.19 -5.56
CA VAL A 98 -8.74 19.31 -6.04
C VAL A 98 -9.11 18.09 -6.89
N ALA A 99 -8.28 17.71 -7.86
CA ALA A 99 -8.52 16.52 -8.68
C ALA A 99 -8.62 15.23 -7.82
N ALA A 100 -7.76 15.11 -6.81
CA ALA A 100 -7.77 14.00 -5.86
C ALA A 100 -9.04 13.97 -5.00
N GLY A 101 -9.49 15.13 -4.53
CA GLY A 101 -10.72 15.27 -3.74
C GLY A 101 -11.96 14.93 -4.55
N LEU A 102 -12.06 15.47 -5.77
CA LEU A 102 -13.15 15.16 -6.69
C LEU A 102 -13.22 13.64 -6.93
N THR A 103 -12.10 13.02 -7.31
CA THR A 103 -12.04 11.58 -7.66
C THR A 103 -12.05 10.64 -6.44
N ALA A 104 -12.01 11.20 -5.23
CA ALA A 104 -11.79 10.51 -3.96
C ALA A 104 -10.67 9.48 -4.07
N TRP A 105 -9.49 9.95 -4.48
CA TRP A 105 -8.30 9.13 -4.67
C TRP A 105 -7.22 9.52 -3.64
N PRO A 106 -7.16 8.82 -2.49
CA PRO A 106 -6.25 9.19 -1.39
C PRO A 106 -4.77 9.22 -1.79
N TRP A 107 -4.35 8.29 -2.66
CA TRP A 107 -2.99 8.26 -3.19
C TRP A 107 -2.63 9.55 -3.95
N LEU A 108 -3.51 10.04 -4.84
CA LEU A 108 -3.28 11.28 -5.58
C LEU A 108 -3.24 12.50 -4.62
N GLY A 109 -4.03 12.47 -3.54
CA GLY A 109 -3.96 13.48 -2.48
C GLY A 109 -2.62 13.46 -1.74
N THR A 110 -2.03 12.28 -1.56
CA THR A 110 -0.69 12.12 -0.99
C THR A 110 0.39 12.62 -1.95
N VAL A 111 0.27 12.35 -3.25
CA VAL A 111 1.13 12.95 -4.29
C VAL A 111 1.06 14.48 -4.26
N ALA A 112 -0.14 15.05 -4.11
CA ALA A 112 -0.32 16.49 -3.95
C ALA A 112 0.41 17.03 -2.71
N ALA A 113 0.29 16.34 -1.56
CA ALA A 113 1.00 16.71 -0.33
C ALA A 113 2.53 16.61 -0.50
N MET A 114 3.02 15.55 -1.16
CA MET A 114 4.44 15.38 -1.46
C MET A 114 4.97 16.50 -2.39
N ALA A 115 4.18 16.93 -3.38
CA ALA A 115 4.53 18.08 -4.21
C ALA A 115 4.55 19.39 -3.41
N ALA A 116 3.62 19.57 -2.47
CA ALA A 116 3.61 20.73 -1.57
C ALA A 116 4.86 20.79 -0.68
N LEU A 117 5.38 19.65 -0.22
CA LEU A 117 6.63 19.58 0.53
C LEU A 117 7.83 20.08 -0.29
N LEU A 118 7.89 19.76 -1.58
CA LEU A 118 8.94 20.29 -2.48
C LEU A 118 8.77 21.80 -2.72
N ALA A 119 7.53 22.27 -2.91
CA ALA A 119 7.25 23.71 -3.04
C ALA A 119 7.59 24.49 -1.74
N ALA A 120 7.36 23.88 -0.57
CA ALA A 120 7.74 24.41 0.73
C ALA A 120 9.27 24.46 0.87
N ALA A 121 9.97 23.36 0.56
CA ALA A 121 11.43 23.31 0.57
C ALA A 121 12.06 24.34 -0.38
N PHE A 122 11.52 24.49 -1.59
CA PHE A 122 11.97 25.51 -2.53
C PHE A 122 11.73 26.93 -1.98
N GLY A 123 10.56 27.19 -1.40
CA GLY A 123 10.25 28.49 -0.79
C GLY A 123 11.16 28.84 0.39
N LEU A 124 11.55 27.87 1.20
CA LEU A 124 12.37 28.05 2.41
C LEU A 124 13.88 28.13 2.12
N GLY A 125 14.38 27.44 1.09
CA GLY A 125 15.82 27.31 0.90
C GLY A 125 16.27 27.11 -0.54
N SER A 126 15.43 27.49 -1.51
CA SER A 126 15.68 27.38 -2.96
C SER A 126 15.97 25.95 -3.44
N TRP A 127 16.55 25.80 -4.63
CA TRP A 127 17.00 24.50 -5.14
C TRP A 127 18.06 23.83 -4.26
N ARG A 128 18.79 24.59 -3.43
CA ARG A 128 19.75 24.04 -2.48
C ARG A 128 19.05 23.14 -1.46
N LEU A 129 17.98 23.62 -0.82
CA LEU A 129 17.22 22.82 0.14
C LEU A 129 16.49 21.67 -0.55
N VAL A 130 15.89 21.90 -1.73
CA VAL A 130 15.19 20.84 -2.49
C VAL A 130 16.13 19.67 -2.78
N ARG A 131 17.34 19.90 -3.29
CA ARG A 131 18.30 18.83 -3.59
C ARG A 131 18.73 18.08 -2.33
N ALA A 132 18.87 18.76 -1.20
CA ALA A 132 19.25 18.13 0.06
C ALA A 132 18.13 17.25 0.64
N VAL A 133 16.86 17.68 0.53
CA VAL A 133 15.72 16.88 1.02
C VAL A 133 15.19 15.88 0.00
N LEU A 134 15.64 15.93 -1.25
CA LEU A 134 15.18 15.02 -2.31
C LEU A 134 15.37 13.54 -1.97
N PRO A 135 16.49 13.09 -1.38
CA PRO A 135 16.64 11.70 -0.93
C PRO A 135 15.58 11.30 0.11
N ALA A 136 15.30 12.18 1.08
CA ALA A 136 14.28 11.96 2.09
C ALA A 136 12.87 11.92 1.48
N TRP A 137 12.60 12.82 0.53
CA TRP A 137 11.35 12.84 -0.22
C TRP A 137 11.15 11.55 -1.02
N ALA A 138 12.19 11.09 -1.73
CA ALA A 138 12.15 9.84 -2.51
C ALA A 138 11.96 8.61 -1.60
N PHE A 139 12.60 8.60 -0.43
CA PHE A 139 12.43 7.54 0.57
C PHE A 139 10.97 7.41 1.03
N VAL A 140 10.31 8.54 1.35
CA VAL A 140 8.88 8.53 1.72
C VAL A 140 8.00 8.17 0.52
N ALA A 141 8.34 8.65 -0.69
CA ALA A 141 7.58 8.36 -1.91
C ALA A 141 7.50 6.86 -2.20
N LEU A 142 8.59 6.13 -1.95
CA LEU A 142 8.62 4.68 -2.09
C LEU A 142 7.72 3.95 -1.09
N ALA A 143 7.46 4.54 0.09
CA ALA A 143 6.51 4.00 1.06
C ALA A 143 5.06 4.25 0.63
N VAL A 144 4.81 5.31 -0.15
CA VAL A 144 3.51 5.64 -0.73
C VAL A 144 3.40 4.97 -2.11
N LEU A 145 3.41 3.63 -2.12
CA LEU A 145 3.33 2.86 -3.36
C LEU A 145 2.10 3.28 -4.19
N PRO A 146 2.24 3.35 -5.53
CA PRO A 146 1.10 3.57 -6.40
C PRO A 146 0.03 2.49 -6.19
N PRO A 147 -1.25 2.82 -6.44
CA PRO A 147 -2.39 1.95 -6.15
C PRO A 147 -2.48 0.72 -7.08
N ASN A 148 -1.55 0.58 -8.03
CA ASN A 148 -1.44 -0.62 -8.84
C ASN A 148 -0.98 -1.78 -7.96
N ARG A 149 -1.66 -2.92 -8.10
CA ARG A 149 -1.36 -4.19 -7.41
C ARG A 149 -0.04 -4.83 -7.86
N ALA A 150 0.93 -4.03 -8.31
CA ALA A 150 2.31 -4.47 -8.56
C ALA A 150 2.91 -5.10 -7.30
N GLU A 151 2.49 -4.62 -6.13
CA GLU A 151 2.78 -5.24 -4.84
C GLU A 151 2.30 -6.71 -4.78
N GLN A 152 1.05 -6.99 -5.15
CA GLN A 152 0.52 -8.37 -5.14
C GLN A 152 1.28 -9.28 -6.10
N TRP A 153 1.61 -8.79 -7.30
CA TRP A 153 2.45 -9.53 -8.23
C TRP A 153 3.83 -9.85 -7.62
N LEU A 154 4.46 -8.87 -6.96
CA LEU A 154 5.75 -9.07 -6.28
C LEU A 154 5.63 -10.09 -5.14
N VAL A 155 4.55 -10.03 -4.36
CA VAL A 155 4.23 -10.99 -3.29
C VAL A 155 4.17 -12.40 -3.85
N THR A 156 3.33 -12.63 -4.86
CA THR A 156 3.14 -13.95 -5.46
C THR A 156 4.45 -14.46 -6.07
N TRP A 157 5.21 -13.59 -6.75
CA TRP A 157 6.51 -13.95 -7.32
C TRP A 157 7.52 -14.37 -6.26
N LEU A 158 7.65 -13.59 -5.17
CA LEU A 158 8.54 -13.93 -4.05
C LEU A 158 8.15 -15.25 -3.39
N GLN A 159 6.87 -15.50 -3.19
CA GLN A 159 6.39 -16.76 -2.62
C GLN A 159 6.76 -17.95 -3.51
N THR A 160 6.66 -17.80 -4.84
CA THR A 160 7.10 -18.85 -5.79
C THR A 160 8.60 -19.10 -5.69
N VAL A 161 9.42 -18.04 -5.70
CA VAL A 161 10.88 -18.15 -5.54
C VAL A 161 11.25 -18.85 -4.23
N VAL A 162 10.60 -18.49 -3.13
CA VAL A 162 10.83 -19.09 -1.81
C VAL A 162 10.40 -20.55 -1.79
N THR A 163 9.23 -20.87 -2.35
CA THR A 163 8.72 -22.25 -2.39
C THR A 163 9.62 -23.13 -3.25
N ASP A 164 10.00 -22.67 -4.44
CA ASP A 164 10.89 -23.38 -5.36
C ASP A 164 12.30 -23.56 -4.76
N GLY A 165 12.79 -22.56 -4.01
CA GLY A 165 14.06 -22.65 -3.28
C GLY A 165 14.02 -23.62 -2.09
N ALA A 166 12.88 -23.74 -1.41
CA ALA A 166 12.71 -24.65 -0.28
C ALA A 166 12.59 -26.13 -0.72
N ARG A 167 11.97 -26.40 -1.87
CA ARG A 167 11.77 -27.76 -2.41
C ARG A 167 13.03 -28.64 -2.41
N PRO A 168 14.15 -28.26 -3.04
CA PRO A 168 15.33 -29.13 -3.08
C PRO A 168 15.91 -29.39 -1.68
N ILE A 169 15.79 -28.43 -0.76
CA ILE A 169 16.25 -28.60 0.63
C ILE A 169 15.37 -29.61 1.36
N LEU A 170 14.05 -29.51 1.24
CA LEU A 170 13.11 -30.47 1.82
C LEU A 170 13.29 -31.88 1.25
N GLN A 171 13.58 -32.00 -0.05
CA GLN A 171 13.93 -33.26 -0.69
C GLN A 171 15.25 -33.84 -0.14
N ALA A 172 16.28 -33.01 0.02
CA ALA A 172 17.55 -33.43 0.61
C ALA A 172 17.40 -33.92 2.06
N LEU A 173 16.47 -33.32 2.81
CA LEU A 173 16.10 -33.74 4.17
C LEU A 173 15.19 -35.00 4.19
N ARG A 174 14.84 -35.57 3.03
CA ARG A 174 13.98 -36.76 2.87
C ARG A 174 12.59 -36.60 3.49
N LEU A 175 12.06 -35.38 3.48
CA LEU A 175 10.70 -35.10 3.94
C LEU A 175 9.68 -35.39 2.83
N VAL A 176 8.67 -36.19 3.14
CA VAL A 176 7.56 -36.47 2.20
C VAL A 176 6.69 -35.23 2.09
N HIS A 177 6.72 -34.58 0.93
CA HIS A 177 5.93 -33.38 0.66
C HIS A 177 5.50 -33.32 -0.80
N VAL A 178 4.39 -32.62 -1.05
CA VAL A 178 3.91 -32.27 -2.38
C VAL A 178 3.70 -30.76 -2.41
N THR A 179 4.22 -30.10 -3.45
CA THR A 179 4.03 -28.66 -3.62
C THR A 179 3.00 -28.35 -4.71
N GLU A 180 1.97 -27.61 -4.35
CA GLU A 180 0.93 -27.12 -5.27
C GLU A 180 0.99 -25.59 -5.29
N GLY A 181 1.64 -25.03 -6.33
CA GLY A 181 1.99 -23.60 -6.33
C GLY A 181 2.83 -23.24 -5.09
N ASN A 182 2.34 -22.28 -4.32
CA ASN A 182 2.92 -21.79 -3.07
C ASN A 182 2.42 -22.55 -1.82
N VAL A 183 1.81 -23.73 -1.97
CA VAL A 183 1.34 -24.57 -0.85
C VAL A 183 2.23 -25.81 -0.71
N VAL A 184 2.73 -26.08 0.49
CA VAL A 184 3.48 -27.29 0.83
C VAL A 184 2.57 -28.25 1.59
N ARG A 185 2.16 -29.34 0.95
CA ARG A 185 1.36 -30.40 1.58
C ARG A 185 2.27 -31.45 2.21
N VAL A 186 2.03 -31.71 3.48
CA VAL A 186 2.62 -32.81 4.26
C VAL A 186 1.51 -33.74 4.75
N PRO A 187 1.80 -34.99 5.18
CA PRO A 187 0.75 -35.90 5.64
C PRO A 187 -0.15 -35.27 6.70
N GLY A 188 -1.44 -35.16 6.42
CA GLY A 188 -2.45 -34.60 7.33
C GLY A 188 -2.51 -33.07 7.44
N ARG A 189 -1.60 -32.30 6.80
CA ARG A 189 -1.62 -30.82 6.85
C ARG A 189 -1.20 -30.17 5.53
N ALA A 190 -1.89 -29.09 5.17
CA ALA A 190 -1.47 -28.19 4.11
C ALA A 190 -0.87 -26.94 4.76
N LEU A 191 0.38 -26.64 4.44
CA LEU A 191 1.08 -25.45 4.91
C LEU A 191 1.11 -24.44 3.77
N PHE A 192 0.32 -23.38 3.92
CA PHE A 192 0.37 -22.25 3.00
C PHE A 192 1.65 -21.46 3.26
N VAL A 193 2.50 -21.32 2.25
CA VAL A 193 3.73 -20.51 2.39
C VAL A 193 3.37 -19.04 2.65
N GLU A 194 2.21 -18.58 2.20
CA GLU A 194 1.66 -17.26 2.52
C GLU A 194 1.37 -17.08 4.02
N GLU A 195 0.50 -17.91 4.59
CA GLU A 195 0.13 -17.85 6.02
C GLU A 195 1.33 -18.12 6.93
N ALA A 196 2.27 -18.96 6.47
CA ALA A 196 3.47 -19.29 7.21
C ALA A 196 4.67 -18.39 6.86
N CYS A 197 4.54 -17.35 6.03
CA CYS A 197 5.62 -16.41 5.76
C CYS A 197 5.08 -15.04 5.40
N SER A 198 5.13 -14.13 6.37
CA SER A 198 5.05 -12.67 6.21
C SER A 198 6.18 -12.06 5.34
N GLY A 199 6.65 -12.75 4.29
CA GLY A 199 7.91 -12.54 3.59
C GLY A 199 8.04 -11.12 3.01
N VAL A 200 6.95 -10.54 2.52
CA VAL A 200 6.92 -9.18 1.97
C VAL A 200 7.06 -8.13 3.06
N ARG A 201 6.44 -8.34 4.23
CA ARG A 201 6.63 -7.46 5.40
C ARG A 201 8.09 -7.40 5.80
N SER A 202 8.75 -8.56 5.88
CA SER A 202 10.19 -8.63 6.19
C SER A 202 11.04 -7.98 5.09
N LEU A 203 10.69 -8.18 3.81
CA LEU A 203 11.37 -7.56 2.68
C LEU A 203 11.30 -6.03 2.75
N LEU A 204 10.11 -5.47 2.93
CA LEU A 204 9.91 -4.03 2.99
C LEU A 204 10.63 -3.39 4.18
N VAL A 205 10.65 -4.05 5.34
CA VAL A 205 11.39 -3.59 6.51
C VAL A 205 12.91 -3.60 6.26
N VAL A 206 13.44 -4.70 5.72
CA VAL A 206 14.88 -4.84 5.46
C VAL A 206 15.32 -3.89 4.34
N LEU A 207 14.56 -3.80 3.24
CA LEU A 207 14.84 -2.87 2.14
C LEU A 207 14.72 -1.41 2.57
N GLY A 208 13.66 -1.05 3.30
CA GLY A 208 13.46 0.30 3.82
C GLY A 208 14.59 0.71 4.77
N GLY A 209 14.96 -0.17 5.70
CA GLY A 209 16.09 0.06 6.60
C GLY A 209 17.44 0.18 5.87
N THR A 210 17.67 -0.69 4.88
CA THR A 210 18.89 -0.67 4.07
C THR A 210 18.97 0.59 3.22
N LEU A 211 17.87 0.99 2.58
CA LEU A 211 17.80 2.21 1.80
C LEU A 211 18.00 3.45 2.69
N PHE A 212 17.38 3.50 3.86
CA PHE A 212 17.64 4.56 4.83
C PHE A 212 19.13 4.66 5.18
N PHE A 213 19.78 3.54 5.44
CA PHE A 213 21.22 3.49 5.73
C PHE A 213 22.06 3.96 4.53
N VAL A 214 21.73 3.51 3.32
CA VAL A 214 22.41 3.90 2.07
C VAL A 214 22.25 5.39 1.78
N LEU A 215 21.06 5.96 2.01
CA LEU A 215 20.80 7.39 1.80
C LEU A 215 21.44 8.26 2.90
N ARG A 216 21.63 7.70 4.10
CA ARG A 216 22.28 8.40 5.22
C ARG A 216 23.80 8.44 5.08
N GLY A 217 24.40 7.35 4.63
CA GLY A 217 25.84 7.27 4.36
C GLY A 217 26.15 7.81 2.98
N ASN A 218 27.25 8.54 2.82
CA ASN A 218 27.68 9.01 1.49
C ASN A 218 28.32 7.87 0.69
N HIS A 219 27.59 6.77 0.50
CA HIS A 219 28.08 5.58 -0.19
C HIS A 219 28.10 5.81 -1.70
N ALA A 220 29.12 5.27 -2.38
CA ALA A 220 29.11 5.19 -3.84
C ALA A 220 27.81 4.49 -4.32
N PRO A 221 27.15 5.00 -5.38
CA PRO A 221 25.84 4.50 -5.81
C PRO A 221 25.86 3.01 -6.16
N VAL A 222 26.96 2.52 -6.71
CA VAL A 222 27.17 1.09 -7.00
C VAL A 222 27.18 0.27 -5.72
N ARG A 223 27.90 0.72 -4.69
CA ARG A 223 27.94 0.04 -3.37
C ARG A 223 26.55 0.02 -2.74
N GLY A 224 25.82 1.13 -2.81
CA GLY A 224 24.44 1.21 -2.33
C GLY A 224 23.52 0.22 -3.05
N ALA A 225 23.62 0.14 -4.39
CA ALA A 225 22.85 -0.81 -5.20
C ALA A 225 23.20 -2.27 -4.88
N LEU A 226 24.48 -2.61 -4.74
CA LEU A 226 24.93 -3.94 -4.35
C LEU A 226 24.44 -4.32 -2.94
N LEU A 227 24.40 -3.37 -2.01
CA LEU A 227 23.88 -3.61 -0.67
C LEU A 227 22.37 -3.84 -0.68
N LEU A 228 21.62 -3.09 -1.48
CA LEU A 228 20.18 -3.34 -1.68
C LEU A 228 19.93 -4.71 -2.33
N LEU A 229 20.74 -5.10 -3.31
CA LEU A 229 20.65 -6.43 -3.92
C LEU A 229 20.97 -7.54 -2.92
N ALA A 230 22.01 -7.35 -2.09
CA ALA A 230 22.34 -8.27 -1.01
C ALA A 230 21.20 -8.37 0.02
N ALA A 231 20.53 -7.26 0.33
CA ALA A 231 19.37 -7.24 1.21
C ALA A 231 18.22 -8.09 0.64
N VAL A 232 17.89 -7.95 -0.66
CA VAL A 232 16.88 -8.82 -1.33
C VAL A 232 17.30 -10.28 -1.25
N PHE A 233 18.57 -10.58 -1.59
CA PHE A 233 19.10 -11.94 -1.56
C PHE A 233 18.96 -12.59 -0.17
N TRP A 234 19.39 -11.89 0.89
CA TRP A 234 19.31 -12.43 2.25
C TRP A 234 17.87 -12.58 2.73
N VAL A 235 16.95 -11.70 2.34
CA VAL A 235 15.52 -11.87 2.65
C VAL A 235 14.98 -13.14 2.00
N VAL A 236 15.30 -13.40 0.73
CA VAL A 236 14.88 -14.63 0.04
C VAL A 236 15.45 -15.87 0.75
N VAL A 237 16.75 -15.87 1.07
CA VAL A 237 17.39 -16.98 1.80
C VAL A 237 16.76 -17.17 3.19
N GLY A 238 16.51 -16.09 3.92
CA GLY A 238 15.87 -16.14 5.24
C GLY A 238 14.46 -16.71 5.17
N ASN A 239 13.67 -16.32 4.18
CA ASN A 239 12.33 -16.85 3.98
C ASN A 239 12.35 -18.33 3.55
N ILE A 240 13.30 -18.76 2.71
CA ILE A 240 13.50 -20.19 2.40
C ILE A 240 13.81 -20.98 3.67
N ALA A 241 14.75 -20.49 4.48
CA ALA A 241 15.11 -21.13 5.74
C ALA A 241 13.92 -21.20 6.71
N ARG A 242 13.07 -20.17 6.74
CA ARG A 242 11.83 -20.13 7.54
C ARG A 242 10.84 -21.22 7.10
N VAL A 243 10.55 -21.34 5.81
CA VAL A 243 9.67 -22.39 5.27
C VAL A 243 10.19 -23.77 5.65
N VAL A 244 11.48 -24.02 5.41
CA VAL A 244 12.12 -25.29 5.76
C VAL A 244 12.00 -25.56 7.26
N ALA A 245 12.27 -24.57 8.11
CA ALA A 245 12.17 -24.71 9.56
C ALA A 245 10.73 -25.06 10.00
N VAL A 246 9.71 -24.38 9.47
CA VAL A 246 8.30 -24.67 9.79
C VAL A 246 7.94 -26.11 9.43
N VAL A 247 8.32 -26.57 8.24
CA VAL A 247 8.04 -27.94 7.79
C VAL A 247 8.78 -28.97 8.63
N VAL A 248 10.07 -28.76 8.92
CA VAL A 248 10.89 -29.64 9.76
C VAL A 248 10.33 -29.72 11.18
N LEU A 249 9.97 -28.58 11.77
CA LEU A 249 9.42 -28.51 13.13
C LEU A 249 8.12 -29.29 13.27
N LEU A 250 7.24 -29.18 12.27
CA LEU A 250 5.99 -29.91 12.26
C LEU A 250 6.21 -31.41 12.04
N THR A 251 7.05 -31.80 11.09
CA THR A 251 7.18 -33.21 10.66
C THR A 251 8.04 -34.05 11.59
N HIS A 252 9.12 -33.50 12.13
CA HIS A 252 10.03 -34.25 13.01
C HIS A 252 9.67 -34.14 14.49
N TRP A 253 9.23 -32.96 14.94
CA TRP A 253 8.97 -32.71 16.36
C TRP A 253 7.49 -32.53 16.70
N GLY A 254 6.60 -32.55 15.69
CA GLY A 254 5.16 -32.31 15.91
C GLY A 254 4.86 -30.89 16.42
N ILE A 255 5.82 -29.97 16.32
CA ILE A 255 5.66 -28.61 16.82
C ILE A 255 5.04 -27.75 15.72
N GLU A 256 3.80 -27.34 15.94
CA GLU A 256 3.12 -26.41 15.06
C GLU A 256 3.64 -24.98 15.25
N VAL A 257 4.27 -24.44 14.21
CA VAL A 257 4.86 -23.08 14.13
C VAL A 257 4.36 -22.34 12.88
N SER A 258 3.30 -22.85 12.25
CA SER A 258 2.70 -22.26 11.05
C SER A 258 1.82 -21.04 11.34
N GLY A 259 1.46 -20.78 12.60
CA GLY A 259 0.72 -19.58 12.97
C GLY A 259 0.87 -19.15 14.43
N GLY A 260 0.40 -17.94 14.72
CA GLY A 260 0.36 -17.35 16.07
C GLY A 260 1.74 -16.94 16.62
N VAL A 261 1.87 -16.82 17.95
CA VAL A 261 3.07 -16.22 18.58
C VAL A 261 4.37 -16.96 18.24
N ARG A 262 4.35 -18.30 18.14
CA ARG A 262 5.53 -19.09 17.76
C ARG A 262 6.00 -18.74 16.35
N HIS A 263 5.05 -18.48 15.46
CA HIS A 263 5.29 -18.06 14.10
C HIS A 263 5.95 -16.68 14.02
N GLU A 264 5.46 -15.73 14.83
CA GLU A 264 6.01 -14.38 14.94
C GLU A 264 7.44 -14.38 15.49
N VAL A 265 7.70 -15.17 16.55
CA VAL A 265 9.04 -15.29 17.14
C VAL A 265 10.04 -15.86 16.13
N LEU A 266 9.67 -16.92 15.41
CA LEU A 266 10.52 -17.46 14.35
C LEU A 266 10.79 -16.40 13.27
N GLY A 267 9.76 -15.66 12.86
CA GLY A 267 9.89 -14.55 11.93
C GLY A 267 10.86 -13.46 12.41
N LEU A 268 10.81 -13.09 13.69
CA LEU A 268 11.71 -12.10 14.28
C LEU A 268 13.16 -12.57 14.34
N VAL A 269 13.40 -13.84 14.69
CA VAL A 269 14.74 -14.45 14.70
C VAL A 269 15.34 -14.45 13.30
N VAL A 270 14.58 -14.88 12.30
CA VAL A 270 15.01 -14.86 10.89
C VAL A 270 15.29 -13.43 10.44
N LEU A 271 14.40 -12.47 10.74
CA LEU A 271 14.57 -11.06 10.41
C LEU A 271 15.85 -10.48 11.01
N ALA A 272 16.13 -10.74 12.30
CA ALA A 272 17.35 -10.30 12.95
C ALA A 272 18.60 -10.90 12.29
N GLY A 273 18.56 -12.18 11.92
CA GLY A 273 19.62 -12.84 11.15
C GLY A 273 19.86 -12.19 9.80
N VAL A 274 18.79 -11.93 9.04
CA VAL A 274 18.84 -11.26 7.73
C VAL A 274 19.42 -9.84 7.84
N LEU A 275 19.01 -9.07 8.85
CA LEU A 275 19.57 -7.74 9.11
C LEU A 275 21.06 -7.81 9.45
N GLY A 276 21.46 -8.77 10.28
CA GLY A 276 22.86 -9.02 10.63
C GLY A 276 23.72 -9.40 9.41
N LEU A 277 23.21 -10.29 8.56
CA LEU A 277 23.87 -10.69 7.31
C LEU A 277 23.96 -9.54 6.31
N THR A 278 22.90 -8.75 6.17
CA THR A 278 22.90 -7.54 5.34
C THR A 278 23.92 -6.52 5.84
N ALA A 279 23.99 -6.29 7.15
CA ALA A 279 25.01 -5.42 7.75
C ALA A 279 26.44 -5.97 7.55
N SER A 280 26.61 -7.30 7.62
CA SER A 280 27.87 -7.98 7.32
C SER A 280 28.27 -7.80 5.85
N SER A 281 27.34 -7.96 4.91
CA SER A 281 27.56 -7.64 3.49
C SER A 281 27.96 -6.18 3.30
N GLY A 282 27.36 -5.25 4.04
CA GLY A 282 27.78 -3.84 4.06
C GLY A 282 29.21 -3.62 4.55
N ARG A 283 29.72 -4.45 5.47
CA ARG A 283 31.15 -4.46 5.88
C ARG A 283 32.04 -5.01 4.78
N LEU A 284 31.65 -6.13 4.17
CA LEU A 284 32.39 -6.75 3.07
C LEU A 284 32.50 -5.81 1.86
N LEU A 285 31.39 -5.17 1.47
CA LEU A 285 31.35 -4.24 0.33
C LEU A 285 32.17 -2.97 0.57
N ARG A 286 32.55 -2.65 1.82
CA ARG A 286 33.53 -1.58 2.10
C ARG A 286 34.96 -1.96 1.75
N ALA A 287 35.28 -3.26 1.68
CA ALA A 287 36.57 -3.72 1.22
C ALA A 287 36.73 -3.62 -0.31
N LEU A 288 35.62 -3.49 -1.04
CA LEU A 288 35.67 -3.23 -2.48
C LEU A 288 36.03 -1.76 -2.74
N PRO A 289 36.89 -1.47 -3.74
CA PRO A 289 37.17 -0.12 -4.19
C PRO A 289 35.87 0.64 -4.51
N ASP A 290 35.87 1.96 -4.33
CA ASP A 290 34.77 2.81 -4.76
C ASP A 290 34.71 2.81 -6.29
N TRP A 291 34.00 1.84 -6.87
CA TRP A 291 33.73 1.81 -8.29
C TRP A 291 32.70 2.88 -8.60
N HIS A 292 33.12 3.91 -9.33
CA HIS A 292 32.18 4.93 -9.79
C HIS A 292 31.52 4.49 -11.10
N TRP A 293 30.24 4.75 -11.30
CA TRP A 293 29.51 4.33 -12.50
C TRP A 293 30.16 4.83 -13.82
N TRP A 294 30.88 5.96 -13.78
CA TRP A 294 31.64 6.48 -14.91
C TRP A 294 32.86 5.63 -15.27
N SER A 295 33.43 4.83 -14.37
CA SER A 295 34.53 3.91 -14.70
C SER A 295 34.07 2.74 -15.59
N VAL A 296 32.81 2.31 -15.45
CA VAL A 296 32.20 1.32 -16.37
C VAL A 296 31.91 1.94 -17.73
N LEU A 297 31.43 3.18 -17.75
CA LEU A 297 31.20 3.95 -18.97
C LEU A 297 32.52 4.20 -19.72
N LEU A 298 33.58 4.62 -19.02
CA LEU A 298 34.91 4.80 -19.59
C LEU A 298 35.51 3.49 -20.10
N TRP A 299 35.36 2.39 -19.37
CA TRP A 299 35.80 1.06 -19.85
C TRP A 299 35.03 0.59 -21.10
N LEU A 300 33.72 0.86 -21.19
CA LEU A 300 32.93 0.62 -22.39
C LEU A 300 33.29 1.56 -23.55
N MET A 301 33.67 2.80 -23.24
CA MET A 301 34.16 3.77 -24.23
C MET A 301 35.56 3.41 -24.73
N ASP A 302 36.43 2.83 -23.90
CA ASP A 302 37.75 2.30 -24.30
C ASP A 302 37.63 1.08 -25.24
N LEU A 303 36.49 0.37 -25.22
CA LEU A 303 36.18 -0.73 -26.15
C LEU A 303 35.65 -0.26 -27.51
N LEU A 304 35.26 1.00 -27.66
CA LEU A 304 34.88 1.60 -28.95
C LEU A 304 35.96 2.59 -29.42
N PRO A 305 36.56 2.43 -30.61
CA PRO A 305 37.58 3.34 -31.12
C PRO A 305 36.92 4.62 -31.67
N ILE A 306 36.33 5.43 -30.80
CA ILE A 306 35.74 6.72 -31.17
C ILE A 306 36.36 7.80 -30.29
N PRO A 307 37.10 8.77 -30.85
CA PRO A 307 37.68 9.86 -30.07
C PRO A 307 36.54 10.82 -29.68
N PHE A 308 36.01 10.66 -28.47
CA PHE A 308 35.02 11.57 -27.90
C PHE A 308 35.66 12.29 -26.72
N THR A 309 36.24 13.47 -26.97
CA THR A 309 36.63 14.40 -25.92
C THR A 309 35.37 15.09 -25.40
N LEU A 310 34.76 14.50 -24.38
CA LEU A 310 33.75 15.17 -23.56
C LEU A 310 34.47 16.01 -22.52
N ASP A 311 34.48 17.33 -22.69
CA ASP A 311 34.76 18.27 -21.60
C ASP A 311 33.68 18.07 -20.53
N LEU A 312 33.97 17.19 -19.56
CA LEU A 312 33.19 17.09 -18.35
C LEU A 312 33.45 18.37 -17.56
N PRO A 313 32.42 19.19 -17.25
CA PRO A 313 32.61 20.33 -16.36
C PRO A 313 33.18 19.81 -15.05
N ASP A 314 34.23 20.46 -14.55
CA ASP A 314 34.88 20.12 -13.28
C ASP A 314 33.82 19.81 -12.23
N LEU A 315 33.87 18.58 -11.69
CA LEU A 315 33.04 18.22 -10.55
C LEU A 315 33.35 19.25 -9.46
N PRO A 316 32.35 20.00 -8.95
CA PRO A 316 32.61 20.99 -7.92
C PRO A 316 33.33 20.29 -6.77
N GLU A 317 34.48 20.82 -6.38
CA GLU A 317 35.23 20.29 -5.24
C GLU A 317 34.29 20.10 -4.04
N PRO A 318 34.48 19.04 -3.23
CA PRO A 318 33.70 18.86 -2.03
C PRO A 318 33.88 20.10 -1.16
N VAL A 319 32.84 20.95 -1.17
CA VAL A 319 32.80 22.19 -0.39
C VAL A 319 33.14 21.81 1.03
N ALA A 320 34.31 22.27 1.50
CA ALA A 320 34.75 22.07 2.86
C ALA A 320 33.59 22.42 3.79
N ALA A 321 33.24 21.49 4.68
CA ALA A 321 32.19 21.70 5.65
C ALA A 321 32.53 22.96 6.44
N VAL A 322 31.80 24.05 6.17
CA VAL A 322 31.94 25.29 6.93
C VAL A 322 31.50 24.99 8.35
N GLU A 323 32.47 24.89 9.26
CA GLU A 323 32.29 24.78 10.72
C GLU A 323 31.79 26.11 11.32
N ASP A 324 30.71 26.69 10.78
CA ASP A 324 29.99 27.76 11.49
C ASP A 324 28.71 27.13 12.08
N PRO A 325 28.62 26.94 13.42
CA PRO A 325 27.55 26.20 14.08
C PRO A 325 26.22 26.98 14.16
N ARG A 326 26.01 27.94 13.25
CA ARG A 326 24.69 28.54 13.05
C ARG A 326 23.82 27.50 12.37
N LEU A 327 23.12 26.70 13.19
CA LEU A 327 21.92 25.93 12.83
C LEU A 327 21.22 26.63 11.67
N ALA A 328 20.99 25.92 10.56
CA ALA A 328 20.32 26.45 9.37
C ALA A 328 19.17 27.39 9.77
N ALA A 329 19.44 28.70 9.74
CA ALA A 329 18.48 29.68 10.21
C ALA A 329 17.39 29.73 9.15
N LEU A 330 16.21 29.20 9.48
CA LEU A 330 15.07 29.28 8.58
C LEU A 330 14.78 30.75 8.28
N PRO A 331 14.51 31.11 7.02
CA PRO A 331 14.07 32.46 6.72
C PRO A 331 12.77 32.77 7.45
N ALA A 332 12.50 34.04 7.71
CA ALA A 332 11.21 34.45 8.25
C ALA A 332 10.07 33.90 7.37
N LEU A 333 9.14 33.15 7.95
CA LEU A 333 8.05 32.50 7.21
C LEU A 333 7.26 33.50 6.35
N GLY A 334 7.11 34.74 6.82
CA GLY A 334 6.46 35.83 6.08
C GLY A 334 7.16 36.26 4.79
N ALA A 335 8.45 35.95 4.61
CA ALA A 335 9.18 36.14 3.35
C ALA A 335 8.86 35.04 2.31
N THR A 336 8.16 33.99 2.71
CA THR A 336 7.82 32.85 1.87
C THR A 336 6.31 32.76 1.63
N TRP A 337 5.88 31.92 0.69
CA TRP A 337 4.46 31.66 0.47
C TRP A 337 3.78 30.98 1.67
N LEU A 338 4.54 30.27 2.50
CA LEU A 338 4.05 29.57 3.69
C LEU A 338 3.54 30.53 4.77
N GLY A 339 3.97 31.80 4.77
CA GLY A 339 3.43 32.84 5.65
C GLY A 339 2.19 33.56 5.10
N SER A 340 1.71 33.19 3.91
CA SER A 340 0.62 33.89 3.21
C SER A 340 -0.76 33.43 3.71
N TRP A 341 -1.45 34.27 4.48
CA TRP A 341 -2.83 34.02 4.92
C TRP A 341 -3.82 33.74 3.78
N PRO A 342 -3.80 34.45 2.63
CA PRO A 342 -4.67 34.11 1.51
C PRO A 342 -4.45 32.69 0.98
N VAL A 343 -3.19 32.25 0.86
CA VAL A 343 -2.89 30.88 0.40
C VAL A 343 -3.36 29.87 1.44
N ALA A 344 -3.09 30.12 2.71
CA ALA A 344 -3.54 29.29 3.80
C ALA A 344 -5.08 29.18 3.85
N ALA A 345 -5.80 30.28 3.64
CA ALA A 345 -7.26 30.29 3.58
C ALA A 345 -7.80 29.44 2.42
N VAL A 346 -7.19 29.50 1.24
CA VAL A 346 -7.55 28.64 0.10
C VAL A 346 -7.38 27.17 0.46
N PHE A 347 -6.23 26.75 0.98
CA PHE A 347 -6.01 25.35 1.39
C PHE A 347 -6.93 24.92 2.54
N GLY A 348 -7.21 25.81 3.50
CA GLY A 348 -8.16 25.55 4.58
C GLY A 348 -9.58 25.33 4.07
N LEU A 349 -10.06 26.17 3.16
CA LEU A 349 -11.36 26.01 2.49
C LEU A 349 -11.42 24.73 1.66
N LEU A 350 -10.33 24.39 0.95
CA LEU A 350 -10.21 23.11 0.25
C LEU A 350 -10.28 21.93 1.22
N GLY A 351 -9.64 22.01 2.39
CA GLY A 351 -9.75 21.00 3.44
C GLY A 351 -11.18 20.82 3.93
N LEU A 352 -11.88 21.91 4.23
CA LEU A 352 -13.28 21.90 4.64
C LEU A 352 -14.20 21.33 3.55
N ALA A 353 -14.02 21.75 2.31
CA ALA A 353 -14.77 21.24 1.16
C ALA A 353 -14.54 19.74 0.97
N GLN A 354 -13.31 19.26 1.14
CA GLN A 354 -12.98 17.84 1.10
C GLN A 354 -13.65 17.07 2.24
N VAL A 355 -13.65 17.57 3.48
CA VAL A 355 -14.35 16.92 4.59
C VAL A 355 -15.84 16.78 4.28
N PHE A 356 -16.48 17.83 3.78
CA PHE A 356 -17.90 17.77 3.40
C PHE A 356 -18.16 16.82 2.22
N TRP A 357 -17.29 16.83 1.21
CA TRP A 357 -17.41 15.97 0.03
C TRP A 357 -17.18 14.48 0.36
N LEU A 358 -16.17 14.20 1.18
CA LEU A 358 -15.74 12.86 1.57
C LEU A 358 -16.40 12.37 2.86
N TRP A 359 -17.32 13.14 3.46
CA TRP A 359 -17.99 12.78 4.71
C TRP A 359 -18.56 11.36 4.72
N PRO A 360 -19.22 10.85 3.65
CA PRO A 360 -19.71 9.47 3.63
C PRO A 360 -18.58 8.43 3.77
N VAL A 361 -17.43 8.69 3.14
CA VAL A 361 -16.24 7.84 3.22
C VAL A 361 -15.61 7.89 4.61
N LEU A 362 -15.46 9.10 5.15
CA LEU A 362 -14.89 9.33 6.47
C LEU A 362 -15.77 8.73 7.58
N GLY A 363 -17.09 8.88 7.47
CA GLY A 363 -18.06 8.30 8.39
C GLY A 363 -17.99 6.77 8.41
N GLN A 364 -17.88 6.13 7.24
CA GLN A 364 -17.71 4.67 7.18
C GLN A 364 -16.36 4.18 7.70
N ALA A 365 -15.29 4.95 7.49
CA ALA A 365 -14.00 4.62 8.08
C ALA A 365 -14.07 4.63 9.63
N ALA A 366 -14.92 5.47 10.21
CA ALA A 366 -15.16 5.59 11.64
C ALA A 366 -16.18 4.58 12.20
N THR A 367 -17.06 4.01 11.37
CA THR A 367 -18.00 2.96 11.83
C THR A 367 -17.25 1.66 12.15
N PRO A 368 -17.62 0.96 13.25
CA PRO A 368 -17.10 -0.37 13.56
C PRO A 368 -17.36 -1.33 12.39
N ASP A 369 -16.42 -2.24 12.14
CA ASP A 369 -16.61 -3.30 11.17
C ASP A 369 -17.69 -4.27 11.64
N GLN A 370 -18.86 -4.20 11.02
CA GLN A 370 -19.97 -5.10 11.32
C GLN A 370 -19.94 -6.37 10.46
N VAL A 371 -19.08 -6.44 9.44
CA VAL A 371 -18.97 -7.58 8.53
C VAL A 371 -18.56 -8.82 9.32
N VAL A 372 -17.50 -8.72 10.13
CA VAL A 372 -17.02 -9.83 10.96
C VAL A 372 -18.10 -10.29 11.95
N ALA A 373 -18.74 -9.36 12.65
CA ALA A 373 -19.77 -9.68 13.64
C ALA A 373 -21.01 -10.34 13.00
N ARG A 374 -21.48 -9.81 11.86
CA ARG A 374 -22.70 -10.28 11.19
C ARG A 374 -22.47 -11.59 10.41
N LEU A 375 -21.33 -11.74 9.74
CA LEU A 375 -20.98 -12.97 9.02
C LEU A 375 -20.48 -14.08 9.97
N GLY A 376 -20.04 -13.73 11.17
CA GLY A 376 -19.78 -14.70 12.23
C GLY A 376 -21.01 -15.54 12.58
N ALA A 377 -22.22 -14.99 12.41
CA ALA A 377 -23.49 -15.68 12.61
C ALA A 377 -23.86 -16.68 11.49
N LEU A 378 -23.09 -16.72 10.39
CA LEU A 378 -23.29 -17.75 9.38
C LEU A 378 -22.87 -19.12 9.92
N ASP A 379 -23.78 -20.06 9.73
CA ASP A 379 -23.75 -21.42 10.25
C ASP A 379 -23.98 -22.42 9.12
N GLU A 380 -23.94 -23.71 9.48
CA GLU A 380 -24.17 -24.77 8.52
C GLU A 380 -25.53 -24.62 7.80
N GLU A 381 -26.58 -24.18 8.50
CA GLU A 381 -27.96 -24.08 8.01
C GLU A 381 -28.23 -22.88 7.10
N THR A 382 -27.32 -21.91 7.07
CA THR A 382 -27.38 -20.72 6.20
C THR A 382 -27.59 -21.10 4.73
N LEU A 383 -26.93 -22.16 4.27
CA LEU A 383 -27.18 -22.75 2.96
C LEU A 383 -27.88 -24.10 3.12
N PRO A 384 -28.91 -24.40 2.31
CA PRO A 384 -29.67 -25.63 2.47
C PRO A 384 -28.83 -26.87 2.18
N ALA A 385 -29.21 -28.00 2.79
CA ALA A 385 -28.58 -29.29 2.56
C ALA A 385 -28.70 -29.76 1.09
N ARG A 386 -29.68 -29.25 0.35
CA ARG A 386 -29.81 -29.46 -1.10
C ARG A 386 -29.94 -28.13 -1.84
N LEU A 387 -29.09 -27.94 -2.84
CA LEU A 387 -29.13 -26.80 -3.77
C LEU A 387 -29.32 -27.34 -5.20
N GLY A 388 -30.58 -27.45 -5.63
CA GLY A 388 -30.92 -28.13 -6.88
C GLY A 388 -30.51 -29.61 -6.84
N THR A 389 -29.58 -30.03 -7.71
CA THR A 389 -29.02 -31.39 -7.73
C THR A 389 -27.81 -31.55 -6.79
N ALA A 390 -27.33 -30.47 -6.19
CA ALA A 390 -26.19 -30.49 -5.28
C ALA A 390 -26.63 -30.94 -3.88
N THR A 391 -25.91 -31.87 -3.26
CA THR A 391 -26.15 -32.31 -1.87
C THR A 391 -24.96 -31.94 -1.00
N ARG A 392 -25.21 -31.26 0.13
CA ARG A 392 -24.15 -30.82 1.04
C ARG A 392 -23.46 -32.04 1.64
N SER A 393 -22.14 -32.06 1.56
CA SER A 393 -21.30 -33.12 2.13
C SER A 393 -20.54 -32.66 3.37
N ALA A 394 -20.21 -31.37 3.49
CA ALA A 394 -19.52 -30.83 4.66
C ALA A 394 -19.74 -29.32 4.81
N PHE A 395 -19.60 -28.84 6.04
CA PHE A 395 -19.47 -27.44 6.39
C PHE A 395 -18.23 -27.26 7.28
N THR A 396 -17.40 -26.28 6.96
CA THR A 396 -16.19 -25.97 7.74
C THR A 396 -16.06 -24.47 7.95
N ASN A 397 -15.68 -24.09 9.17
CA ASN A 397 -15.23 -22.74 9.51
C ASN A 397 -13.69 -22.76 9.47
N GLU A 398 -13.10 -21.87 8.67
CA GLU A 398 -11.66 -21.72 8.58
C GLU A 398 -11.30 -20.31 9.06
N ASP A 399 -10.50 -20.23 10.13
CA ASP A 399 -9.90 -18.99 10.63
C ASP A 399 -8.43 -18.99 10.18
N ARG A 400 -8.03 -17.92 9.48
CA ARG A 400 -6.70 -17.70 8.91
C ARG A 400 -6.04 -16.49 9.56
N GLU A 401 -4.73 -16.34 9.36
CA GLU A 401 -4.03 -15.14 9.83
C GLU A 401 -4.59 -13.87 9.18
N THR A 402 -4.37 -12.74 9.86
CA THR A 402 -4.95 -11.42 9.56
C THR A 402 -4.64 -10.85 8.16
N ASP A 403 -3.75 -11.50 7.41
CA ASP A 403 -3.22 -11.07 6.12
C ASP A 403 -3.46 -12.07 4.97
N SER A 404 -4.26 -13.12 5.19
CA SER A 404 -4.61 -14.11 4.16
C SER A 404 -5.32 -13.46 2.96
N ASP A 405 -4.83 -13.74 1.74
CA ASP A 405 -5.48 -13.36 0.49
C ASP A 405 -6.90 -13.93 0.38
N PHE A 406 -7.23 -15.01 1.10
CA PHE A 406 -8.57 -15.60 1.18
C PHE A 406 -9.44 -15.04 2.32
N GLY A 407 -9.04 -13.92 2.93
CA GLY A 407 -9.70 -13.34 4.09
C GLY A 407 -9.38 -14.09 5.40
N ASN A 408 -9.56 -13.40 6.52
CA ASN A 408 -9.25 -13.89 7.87
C ASN A 408 -10.22 -14.99 8.32
N HIS A 409 -11.47 -14.92 7.85
CA HIS A 409 -12.52 -15.86 8.20
C HIS A 409 -13.18 -16.36 6.94
N SER A 410 -13.46 -17.65 6.92
CA SER A 410 -14.04 -18.32 5.77
C SER A 410 -15.07 -19.35 6.23
N LYS A 411 -16.26 -19.24 5.65
CA LYS A 411 -17.36 -20.18 5.86
C LYS A 411 -17.48 -20.99 4.58
N VAL A 412 -17.17 -22.28 4.66
CA VAL A 412 -17.05 -23.14 3.48
C VAL A 412 -18.09 -24.23 3.53
N TRP A 413 -18.97 -24.28 2.52
CA TRP A 413 -19.91 -25.36 2.30
C TRP A 413 -19.46 -26.18 1.08
N ARG A 414 -19.29 -27.49 1.28
CA ARG A 414 -18.95 -28.43 0.21
C ARG A 414 -20.19 -29.21 -0.20
N TYR A 415 -20.38 -29.34 -1.50
CA TYR A 415 -21.50 -30.04 -2.11
C TYR A 415 -21.01 -31.08 -3.11
N GLN A 416 -21.65 -32.24 -3.11
CA GLN A 416 -21.58 -33.25 -4.16
C GLN A 416 -22.52 -32.84 -5.29
N VAL A 417 -22.03 -32.78 -6.53
CA VAL A 417 -22.84 -32.50 -7.73
C VAL A 417 -22.63 -33.60 -8.77
N PRO A 418 -23.59 -33.85 -9.67
CA PRO A 418 -23.40 -34.81 -10.75
C PRO A 418 -22.17 -34.45 -11.60
N GLY A 419 -21.14 -35.30 -11.58
CA GLY A 419 -19.91 -35.09 -12.35
C GLY A 419 -18.81 -34.27 -11.66
N GLY A 420 -18.92 -33.99 -10.36
CA GLY A 420 -17.88 -33.26 -9.64
C GLY A 420 -18.23 -32.82 -8.22
N THR A 421 -17.58 -31.76 -7.77
CA THR A 421 -17.86 -31.12 -6.49
C THR A 421 -18.08 -29.61 -6.67
N ALA A 422 -18.91 -29.04 -5.80
CA ALA A 422 -19.11 -27.60 -5.72
C ALA A 422 -18.69 -27.13 -4.33
N VAL A 423 -17.87 -26.09 -4.27
CA VAL A 423 -17.45 -25.45 -3.02
C VAL A 423 -17.98 -24.02 -3.03
N VAL A 424 -18.78 -23.70 -2.03
CA VAL A 424 -19.26 -22.34 -1.79
C VAL A 424 -18.48 -21.79 -0.61
N SER A 425 -17.86 -20.63 -0.77
CA SER A 425 -17.16 -19.95 0.32
C SER A 425 -17.66 -18.53 0.50
N VAL A 426 -17.75 -18.11 1.75
CA VAL A 426 -17.95 -16.72 2.15
C VAL A 426 -16.74 -16.29 2.96
N ASP A 427 -15.96 -15.38 2.40
CA ASP A 427 -14.64 -14.98 2.86
C ASP A 427 -14.68 -13.51 3.31
N TYR A 428 -14.13 -13.19 4.49
CA TYR A 428 -14.20 -11.84 5.09
C TYR A 428 -13.14 -11.60 6.19
N PRO A 429 -12.83 -10.34 6.54
CA PRO A 429 -13.23 -9.10 5.86
C PRO A 429 -12.28 -8.73 4.71
N PHE A 430 -12.81 -8.10 3.67
CA PHE A 430 -12.02 -7.53 2.56
C PHE A 430 -12.07 -6.01 2.54
N HIS A 431 -10.94 -5.37 2.20
CA HIS A 431 -10.75 -3.92 2.17
C HIS A 431 -10.79 -3.33 0.74
N GLY A 432 -11.73 -3.80 -0.09
CA GLY A 432 -11.95 -3.38 -1.48
C GLY A 432 -12.19 -4.58 -2.39
N TRP A 433 -12.17 -4.36 -3.72
CA TRP A 433 -12.23 -5.46 -4.68
C TRP A 433 -11.12 -6.48 -4.38
N HIS A 434 -11.38 -7.77 -4.46
CA HIS A 434 -10.38 -8.83 -4.33
C HIS A 434 -10.47 -9.76 -5.55
N GLU A 435 -9.33 -10.02 -6.19
CA GLU A 435 -9.30 -10.70 -7.50
C GLU A 435 -8.86 -12.15 -7.28
N LEU A 436 -9.83 -13.05 -7.08
CA LEU A 436 -9.56 -14.45 -6.74
C LEU A 436 -8.76 -15.19 -7.80
N THR A 437 -8.82 -14.77 -9.07
CA THR A 437 -8.05 -15.41 -10.14
C THR A 437 -6.54 -15.42 -9.83
N HIS A 438 -6.02 -14.38 -9.19
CA HIS A 438 -4.62 -14.31 -8.74
C HIS A 438 -4.35 -15.30 -7.59
N CYS A 439 -5.29 -15.45 -6.66
CA CYS A 439 -5.16 -16.37 -5.52
C CYS A 439 -5.10 -17.82 -5.99
N TYR A 440 -6.00 -18.20 -6.90
CA TYR A 440 -5.97 -19.54 -7.51
C TYR A 440 -4.69 -19.77 -8.32
N GLN A 441 -4.16 -18.75 -9.01
CA GLN A 441 -2.86 -18.84 -9.68
C GLN A 441 -1.71 -19.07 -8.70
N SER A 442 -1.72 -18.42 -7.55
CA SER A 442 -0.68 -18.58 -6.52
C SER A 442 -0.60 -20.01 -5.96
N ILE A 443 -1.73 -20.73 -5.92
CA ILE A 443 -1.81 -22.14 -5.51
C ILE A 443 -1.70 -23.12 -6.69
N GLY A 444 -1.22 -22.64 -7.85
CA GLY A 444 -0.83 -23.45 -9.00
C GLY A 444 -1.89 -23.64 -10.09
N TRP A 445 -3.04 -22.96 -10.01
CA TRP A 445 -4.08 -23.09 -11.03
C TRP A 445 -3.79 -22.17 -12.23
N THR A 446 -4.26 -22.54 -13.41
CA THR A 446 -4.14 -21.70 -14.62
C THR A 446 -5.49 -21.09 -14.97
N VAL A 447 -5.55 -19.77 -15.11
CA VAL A 447 -6.74 -19.05 -15.60
C VAL A 447 -6.75 -19.09 -17.13
N ARG A 448 -7.86 -19.52 -17.73
CA ARG A 448 -8.06 -19.62 -19.19
C ARG A 448 -8.89 -18.48 -19.73
N GLU A 449 -10.02 -18.23 -19.09
CA GLU A 449 -10.96 -17.19 -19.48
C GLU A 449 -11.44 -16.45 -18.23
N ARG A 450 -11.72 -15.17 -18.37
CA ARG A 450 -12.28 -14.30 -17.33
C ARG A 450 -13.29 -13.37 -17.97
N ALA A 451 -14.53 -13.41 -17.49
CA ALA A 451 -15.63 -12.56 -17.94
C ALA A 451 -16.29 -11.86 -16.74
N VAL A 452 -16.67 -10.59 -16.94
CA VAL A 452 -17.48 -9.85 -15.97
C VAL A 452 -18.94 -10.00 -16.38
N LEU A 453 -19.76 -10.56 -15.50
CA LEU A 453 -21.17 -10.82 -15.71
C LEU A 453 -22.02 -10.02 -14.72
N ARG A 454 -23.30 -9.81 -15.04
CA ARG A 454 -24.25 -9.13 -14.16
C ARG A 454 -25.44 -10.04 -13.88
N GLY A 455 -25.59 -10.40 -12.61
CA GLY A 455 -26.71 -11.17 -12.09
C GLY A 455 -27.73 -10.29 -11.36
N LYS A 456 -28.73 -10.94 -10.75
CA LYS A 456 -29.75 -10.27 -9.92
C LYS A 456 -29.16 -9.70 -8.64
N ALA A 457 -28.19 -10.38 -8.03
CA ALA A 457 -27.52 -9.90 -6.83
C ALA A 457 -26.47 -8.81 -7.15
N GLY A 458 -26.19 -8.53 -8.42
CA GLY A 458 -25.24 -7.52 -8.87
C GLY A 458 -24.16 -8.09 -9.77
N VAL A 459 -23.07 -7.33 -9.93
CA VAL A 459 -21.95 -7.73 -10.79
C VAL A 459 -21.14 -8.85 -10.11
N PHE A 460 -20.61 -9.77 -10.91
CA PHE A 460 -19.71 -10.83 -10.49
C PHE A 460 -18.75 -11.22 -11.64
N VAL A 461 -17.72 -11.98 -11.33
CA VAL A 461 -16.73 -12.49 -12.29
C VAL A 461 -16.91 -13.99 -12.42
N ALA A 462 -16.91 -14.47 -13.66
CA ALA A 462 -16.80 -15.89 -13.99
C ALA A 462 -15.43 -16.15 -14.62
N ALA A 463 -14.71 -17.15 -14.12
CA ALA A 463 -13.41 -17.54 -14.62
C ALA A 463 -13.35 -19.06 -14.88
N SER A 464 -12.81 -19.42 -16.03
CA SER A 464 -12.46 -20.81 -16.36
C SER A 464 -11.04 -21.08 -15.90
N LEU A 465 -10.88 -22.08 -15.06
CA LEU A 465 -9.61 -22.45 -14.44
C LEU A 465 -9.21 -23.87 -14.82
N ARG A 466 -7.92 -24.17 -14.71
CA ARG A 466 -7.37 -25.52 -14.86
C ARG A 466 -6.44 -25.84 -13.71
N LYS A 467 -6.66 -26.98 -13.06
CA LYS A 467 -5.79 -27.50 -12.00
C LYS A 467 -4.43 -27.95 -12.56
N PRO A 468 -3.41 -28.10 -11.70
CA PRO A 468 -2.11 -28.65 -12.11
C PRO A 468 -2.20 -30.03 -12.80
N ASP A 469 -3.15 -30.87 -12.37
CA ASP A 469 -3.42 -32.18 -12.97
C ASP A 469 -4.20 -32.14 -14.29
N GLY A 470 -4.52 -30.93 -14.78
CA GLY A 470 -5.23 -30.72 -16.04
C GLY A 470 -6.76 -30.67 -15.91
N ARG A 471 -7.35 -30.97 -14.75
CA ARG A 471 -8.81 -30.95 -14.58
C ARG A 471 -9.38 -29.53 -14.70
N PRO A 472 -10.49 -29.35 -15.44
CA PRO A 472 -11.15 -28.07 -15.59
C PRO A 472 -11.97 -27.71 -14.33
N ALA A 473 -12.04 -26.43 -14.04
CA ALA A 473 -12.90 -25.91 -12.98
C ALA A 473 -13.48 -24.56 -13.39
N THR A 474 -14.63 -24.19 -12.83
CA THR A 474 -15.25 -22.88 -13.05
C THR A 474 -15.40 -22.17 -11.72
N LEU A 475 -14.88 -20.96 -11.65
CA LEU A 475 -14.95 -20.11 -10.47
C LEU A 475 -15.88 -18.93 -10.76
N LEU A 476 -16.87 -18.73 -9.90
CA LEU A 476 -17.72 -17.54 -9.88
C LEU A 476 -17.47 -16.81 -8.58
N PHE A 477 -17.24 -15.50 -8.64
CA PHE A 477 -17.05 -14.72 -7.42
C PHE A 477 -17.50 -13.27 -7.55
N GLY A 478 -17.87 -12.69 -6.42
CA GLY A 478 -18.35 -11.32 -6.31
C GLY A 478 -18.17 -10.82 -4.90
N LEU A 479 -18.01 -9.50 -4.77
CA LEU A 479 -17.84 -8.85 -3.48
C LEU A 479 -19.03 -7.97 -3.17
N ASP A 480 -19.39 -7.95 -1.89
CA ASP A 480 -20.49 -7.19 -1.32
C ASP A 480 -19.98 -6.31 -0.18
N GLY A 481 -20.49 -5.08 -0.11
CA GLY A 481 -20.18 -4.16 0.97
C GLY A 481 -20.94 -4.53 2.24
N GLN A 482 -20.57 -3.90 3.35
CA GLN A 482 -21.34 -3.98 4.59
C GLN A 482 -22.81 -3.48 4.45
N ASP A 483 -23.09 -2.69 3.41
CA ASP A 483 -24.41 -2.21 3.00
C ASP A 483 -25.18 -3.23 2.16
N GLY A 484 -24.61 -4.41 1.87
CA GLY A 484 -25.22 -5.46 1.04
C GLY A 484 -25.23 -5.15 -0.46
N GLU A 485 -24.64 -4.03 -0.88
CA GLU A 485 -24.52 -3.64 -2.28
C GLU A 485 -23.29 -4.31 -2.93
N ALA A 486 -23.44 -4.75 -4.17
CA ALA A 486 -22.33 -5.34 -4.91
C ALA A 486 -21.25 -4.30 -5.24
N LEU A 487 -20.00 -4.61 -4.91
CA LEU A 487 -18.86 -3.79 -5.31
C LEU A 487 -18.68 -3.85 -6.83
N GLU A 488 -18.27 -2.71 -7.40
CA GLU A 488 -17.89 -2.64 -8.81
C GLU A 488 -16.63 -3.47 -9.06
N VAL A 489 -16.67 -4.32 -10.09
CA VAL A 489 -15.50 -5.04 -10.56
C VAL A 489 -14.48 -4.04 -11.06
N GLN A 490 -13.28 -4.04 -10.48
CA GLN A 490 -12.21 -3.20 -11.00
C GLN A 490 -11.72 -3.78 -12.33
N PRO A 491 -11.49 -2.94 -13.36
CA PRO A 491 -10.94 -3.39 -14.62
C PRO A 491 -9.55 -3.99 -14.39
N SER A 492 -9.21 -5.03 -15.14
CA SER A 492 -7.87 -5.63 -15.18
C SER A 492 -6.86 -4.79 -16.01
N GLY A 493 -7.06 -3.48 -16.10
CA GLY A 493 -6.24 -2.57 -16.90
C GLY A 493 -5.26 -1.72 -16.07
N GLY A 494 -4.22 -1.18 -16.73
CA GLY A 494 -3.22 -0.31 -16.09
C GLY A 494 -3.79 1.03 -15.59
N LEU A 495 -2.89 1.94 -15.18
CA LEU A 495 -3.25 3.22 -14.56
C LEU A 495 -4.29 4.05 -15.35
N LEU A 496 -4.23 4.00 -16.69
CA LEU A 496 -5.17 4.70 -17.58
C LEU A 496 -6.61 4.14 -17.49
N ALA A 497 -6.79 2.83 -17.43
CA ALA A 497 -8.10 2.22 -17.27
C ALA A 497 -8.70 2.51 -15.88
N TYR A 498 -7.84 2.55 -14.86
CA TYR A 498 -8.22 2.96 -13.52
C TYR A 498 -8.66 4.44 -13.48
N LEU A 499 -7.89 5.33 -14.12
CA LEU A 499 -8.22 6.76 -14.24
C LEU A 499 -9.53 6.96 -15.02
N HIS A 500 -9.70 6.28 -16.15
CA HIS A 500 -10.91 6.36 -16.97
C HIS A 500 -12.15 5.97 -16.17
N ASN A 501 -12.13 4.84 -15.44
CA ASN A 501 -13.27 4.42 -14.61
C ASN A 501 -13.53 5.35 -13.42
N ARG A 502 -12.50 5.97 -12.85
CA ARG A 502 -12.67 6.98 -11.80
C ARG A 502 -13.34 8.24 -12.34
N LEU A 503 -12.98 8.66 -13.56
CA LEU A 503 -13.56 9.83 -14.22
C LEU A 503 -14.99 9.56 -14.71
N ALA A 504 -15.28 8.36 -15.21
CA ALA A 504 -16.63 7.94 -15.61
C ALA A 504 -17.66 7.99 -14.46
N ARG A 505 -17.21 8.07 -13.21
CA ARG A 505 -18.11 8.30 -12.06
C ARG A 505 -18.79 9.65 -12.13
N PHE A 506 -18.19 10.67 -12.74
CA PHE A 506 -18.75 12.01 -12.86
C PHE A 506 -19.82 12.16 -13.94
N ASP A 507 -20.07 11.12 -14.75
CA ASP A 507 -21.22 11.10 -15.66
C ASP A 507 -22.55 10.96 -14.88
N ALA A 508 -22.48 10.67 -13.58
CA ALA A 508 -23.62 10.56 -12.69
C ALA A 508 -23.84 11.84 -11.84
N PRO A 509 -25.08 12.13 -11.40
CA PRO A 509 -25.34 13.25 -10.50
C PRO A 509 -24.57 13.13 -9.18
N ALA A 510 -24.21 14.26 -8.57
CA ALA A 510 -23.33 14.32 -7.40
C ALA A 510 -23.77 13.46 -6.20
N SER A 511 -25.08 13.23 -6.02
CA SER A 511 -25.63 12.34 -4.99
C SER A 511 -25.29 10.86 -5.26
N GLU A 512 -25.36 10.43 -6.51
CA GLU A 512 -24.99 9.08 -6.95
C GLU A 512 -23.47 8.88 -6.87
N VAL A 513 -22.69 9.90 -7.25
CA VAL A 513 -21.23 9.90 -7.05
C VAL A 513 -20.89 9.71 -5.58
N ARG A 514 -21.50 10.50 -4.68
CA ARG A 514 -21.30 10.37 -3.24
C ARG A 514 -21.69 8.99 -2.72
N ARG A 515 -22.80 8.42 -3.20
CA ARG A 515 -23.22 7.05 -2.84
C ARG A 515 -22.20 6.00 -3.29
N ARG A 516 -21.67 6.11 -4.52
CA ARG A 516 -20.63 5.21 -5.04
C ARG A 516 -19.30 5.37 -4.33
N LEU A 517 -18.95 6.59 -3.91
CA LEU A 517 -17.78 6.86 -3.08
C LEU A 517 -17.96 6.28 -1.67
N ALA A 518 -19.17 6.36 -1.13
CA ALA A 518 -19.56 5.73 0.12
C ALA A 518 -19.71 4.20 0.01
N ARG A 519 -19.51 3.55 -1.13
CA ARG A 519 -19.54 2.08 -1.13
C ARG A 519 -18.34 1.59 -0.33
N SER A 520 -18.61 0.72 0.65
CA SER A 520 -17.67 0.46 1.72
C SER A 520 -16.38 -0.17 1.23
N TYR A 521 -15.27 0.35 1.76
CA TYR A 521 -13.98 -0.32 1.69
C TYR A 521 -14.08 -1.70 2.34
N ARG A 522 -14.89 -1.87 3.39
CA ARG A 522 -15.09 -3.14 4.08
C ARG A 522 -16.24 -3.92 3.48
N GLY A 523 -15.97 -5.15 3.11
CA GLY A 523 -16.92 -6.06 2.50
C GLY A 523 -16.56 -7.52 2.72
N TYR A 524 -17.29 -8.38 2.06
CA TYR A 524 -17.08 -9.81 2.04
C TYR A 524 -17.15 -10.32 0.61
N GLN A 525 -16.50 -11.45 0.38
CA GLN A 525 -16.49 -12.11 -0.91
C GLN A 525 -17.31 -13.38 -0.83
N VAL A 526 -18.15 -13.59 -1.84
CA VAL A 526 -18.82 -14.87 -2.08
C VAL A 526 -18.16 -15.50 -3.29
N GLN A 527 -17.77 -16.77 -3.17
CA GLN A 527 -17.27 -17.56 -4.28
C GLN A 527 -17.98 -18.91 -4.38
N VAL A 528 -18.15 -19.37 -5.62
CA VAL A 528 -18.63 -20.70 -5.97
C VAL A 528 -17.62 -21.30 -6.94
N LEU A 529 -16.92 -22.34 -6.49
CA LEU A 529 -15.98 -23.12 -7.26
C LEU A 529 -16.62 -24.45 -7.66
N LEU A 530 -16.69 -24.70 -8.96
CA LEU A 530 -17.19 -25.94 -9.54
C LEU A 530 -16.01 -26.72 -10.11
N ASP A 531 -15.67 -27.82 -9.46
CA ASP A 531 -14.62 -28.75 -9.88
C ASP A 531 -15.27 -29.96 -10.54
N MET A 532 -15.34 -29.92 -11.88
CA MET A 532 -16.10 -30.86 -12.69
C MET A 532 -15.15 -31.72 -13.54
N GLY A 533 -15.57 -32.94 -13.88
CA GLY A 533 -14.80 -33.81 -14.78
C GLY A 533 -14.63 -33.25 -16.21
N ALA A 534 -15.45 -32.28 -16.60
CA ALA A 534 -15.42 -31.61 -17.90
C ALA A 534 -15.76 -30.11 -17.76
N PRO A 535 -15.35 -29.26 -18.72
CA PRO A 535 -15.74 -27.84 -18.73
C PRO A 535 -17.26 -27.68 -18.77
N LEU A 536 -17.78 -26.62 -18.13
CA LEU A 536 -19.21 -26.34 -18.18
C LEU A 536 -19.64 -25.94 -19.59
N SER A 537 -20.79 -26.48 -20.02
CA SER A 537 -21.50 -25.96 -21.20
C SER A 537 -22.05 -24.56 -20.91
N PRO A 538 -22.42 -23.76 -21.93
CA PRO A 538 -23.06 -22.46 -21.73
C PRO A 538 -24.29 -22.52 -20.81
N GLU A 539 -25.15 -23.53 -20.97
CA GLU A 539 -26.28 -23.76 -20.06
C GLU A 539 -25.85 -24.10 -18.63
N GLY A 540 -24.74 -24.83 -18.49
CA GLY A 540 -24.14 -25.13 -17.19
C GLY A 540 -23.64 -23.87 -16.50
N LEU A 541 -23.04 -22.95 -17.24
CA LEU A 541 -22.60 -21.65 -16.73
C LEU A 541 -23.80 -20.79 -16.29
N ASP A 542 -24.88 -20.78 -17.06
CA ASP A 542 -26.12 -20.08 -16.68
C ASP A 542 -26.75 -20.65 -15.41
N ARG A 543 -26.73 -21.98 -15.24
CA ARG A 543 -27.16 -22.63 -14.00
C ARG A 543 -26.26 -22.25 -12.82
N ALA A 544 -24.94 -22.22 -13.03
CA ALA A 544 -23.98 -21.80 -12.02
C ALA A 544 -24.16 -20.33 -11.62
N ALA A 545 -24.42 -19.44 -12.57
CA ALA A 545 -24.71 -18.03 -12.32
C ALA A 545 -25.98 -17.85 -11.47
N ARG A 546 -27.05 -18.60 -11.76
CA ARG A 546 -28.27 -18.59 -10.94
C ARG A 546 -28.04 -19.11 -9.51
N LEU A 547 -27.26 -20.18 -9.37
CA LEU A 547 -26.85 -20.69 -8.06
C LEU A 547 -26.06 -19.65 -7.29
N PHE A 548 -25.12 -18.98 -7.95
CA PHE A 548 -24.29 -17.93 -7.35
C PHE A 548 -25.13 -16.74 -6.86
N ASP A 549 -26.10 -16.28 -7.64
CA ASP A 549 -27.04 -15.22 -7.24
C ASP A 549 -27.90 -15.65 -6.03
N ASP A 550 -28.39 -16.88 -6.00
CA ASP A 550 -29.19 -17.41 -4.88
C ASP A 550 -28.36 -17.46 -3.59
N VAL A 551 -27.12 -17.97 -3.67
CA VAL A 551 -26.18 -17.98 -2.54
C VAL A 551 -25.95 -16.57 -2.00
N ARG A 552 -25.60 -15.59 -2.86
CA ARG A 552 -25.37 -14.20 -2.42
C ARG A 552 -26.60 -13.61 -1.73
N THR A 553 -27.79 -13.85 -2.29
CA THR A 553 -29.05 -13.34 -1.74
C THR A 553 -29.32 -13.93 -0.34
N ARG A 554 -29.11 -15.23 -0.16
CA ARG A 554 -29.26 -15.90 1.14
C ARG A 554 -28.27 -15.40 2.18
N VAL A 555 -27.00 -15.24 1.79
CA VAL A 555 -25.94 -14.74 2.67
C VAL A 555 -26.29 -13.33 3.16
N ARG A 556 -26.70 -12.43 2.25
CA ARG A 556 -27.17 -11.08 2.61
C ARG A 556 -28.33 -11.11 3.60
N ALA A 557 -29.35 -11.91 3.31
CA ALA A 557 -30.53 -12.03 4.16
C ALA A 557 -30.18 -12.56 5.56
N ARG A 558 -29.38 -13.64 5.64
CA ARG A 558 -29.00 -14.26 6.92
C ARG A 558 -28.09 -13.36 7.75
N ALA A 559 -27.12 -12.72 7.13
CA ALA A 559 -26.22 -11.78 7.79
C ALA A 559 -26.90 -10.43 8.11
N LYS A 560 -28.14 -10.22 7.65
CA LYS A 560 -28.86 -8.94 7.73
C LYS A 560 -28.03 -7.79 7.12
N LEU A 561 -27.23 -8.07 6.09
CA LEU A 561 -26.41 -7.09 5.38
C LEU A 561 -27.20 -6.57 4.18
N GLY A 562 -27.48 -5.27 4.16
CA GLY A 562 -28.45 -4.63 3.27
C GLY A 562 -28.88 -3.27 3.83
N PRO A 563 -29.57 -2.41 3.06
CA PRO A 563 -30.25 -1.26 3.64
C PRO A 563 -31.17 -1.79 4.75
N ALA A 564 -31.11 -1.18 5.93
CA ALA A 564 -32.03 -1.51 7.02
C ALA A 564 -33.44 -1.46 6.44
N GLY A 565 -34.12 -2.62 6.37
CA GLY A 565 -35.56 -2.62 6.18
C GLY A 565 -36.16 -1.74 7.28
N PRO A 566 -37.30 -1.07 7.01
CA PRO A 566 -38.00 -0.36 8.07
C PRO A 566 -38.14 -1.32 9.25
N GLU A 567 -37.75 -0.88 10.43
CA GLU A 567 -38.00 -1.63 11.66
C GLU A 567 -39.49 -2.01 11.64
N GLU A 568 -39.78 -3.30 11.45
CA GLU A 568 -41.13 -3.81 11.67
C GLU A 568 -41.44 -3.55 13.14
N GLY A 569 -42.42 -2.67 13.34
CA GLY A 569 -42.66 -1.97 14.59
C GLY A 569 -42.79 -2.89 15.80
N SER A 570 -42.28 -2.38 16.92
CA SER A 570 -42.78 -2.68 18.26
C SER A 570 -43.90 -1.72 18.62
#